data_AF-A0A3D5HS60-F1
#
_entry.id   AF-A0A3D5HS60-F1
#
_cell.length_a   1.000
_cell.length_b   1.000
_cell.length_c   1.000
_cell.angle_alpha   90.00
_cell.angle_beta   90.00
_cell.angle_gamma   90.00
#
_symmetry.space_group_name_H-M   'P 1'
#
loop_
_entity.id
_entity.type
_entity.pdbx_description
1 polymer ?
#
loop_
_entity_poly.entity_id
_entity_poly.type
_entity_poly.pdbx_seq_one_letter_code
_entity_poly.pdbx_strand_id
1 'polypeptide(L)' 'MNIKSNHILIILCSLWATIASATHNRAGEITYRQVADLTIEMTVTTYTKTSSSTADRDTLEIFWGDGTS' A
#
# COMPACT_ATOMS: atom_id res chain seq x y z
N MET A 1 -21.31 38.74 -1.30
CA MET A 1 -21.27 37.38 -0.72
C MET A 1 -20.36 37.44 0.50
N ASN A 2 -20.88 37.22 1.72
CA ASN A 2 -20.10 37.35 2.96
C ASN A 2 -19.43 36.01 3.32
N ILE A 3 -18.12 35.94 3.16
CA ILE A 3 -17.31 34.76 3.52
C ILE A 3 -16.98 34.84 5.01
N LYS A 4 -17.49 33.89 5.80
CA LYS A 4 -17.22 33.75 7.24
C LYS A 4 -15.94 32.95 7.49
N SER A 5 -15.32 33.14 8.65
CA SER A 5 -14.09 32.44 9.09
C SER A 5 -14.16 30.91 8.97
N ASN A 6 -15.30 30.29 9.30
CA ASN A 6 -15.46 28.84 9.15
C ASN A 6 -15.36 28.38 7.68
N HIS A 7 -15.82 29.20 6.73
CA HIS A 7 -15.67 28.90 5.30
C HIS A 7 -14.21 29.00 4.85
N ILE A 8 -13.45 29.96 5.41
CA ILE A 8 -12.01 30.09 5.16
C ILE A 8 -11.27 28.85 5.66
N LEU A 9 -11.60 28.36 6.86
CA LEU A 9 -10.99 27.14 7.42
C LEU A 9 -11.27 25.91 6.56
N ILE A 10 -12.52 25.71 6.13
CA ILE A 10 -12.90 24.58 5.25
C ILE A 10 -12.16 24.64 3.91
N ILE A 11 -12.05 25.83 3.32
CA ILE A 11 -11.31 26.04 2.07
C ILE A 11 -9.82 25.71 2.26
N LEU A 12 -9.21 26.16 3.36
CA LEU A 12 -7.82 25.88 3.68
C LEU A 12 -7.56 24.37 3.86
N CYS A 13 -8.42 23.68 4.60
CA CYS A 13 -8.34 22.23 4.78
C CYS A 13 -8.51 21.48 3.45
N SER A 14 -9.43 21.93 2.60
CA SER A 14 -9.67 21.33 1.28
C SER A 14 -8.47 21.50 0.35
N LEU A 15 -7.81 22.66 0.39
CA LEU A 15 -6.58 22.92 -0.37
C LEU A 15 -5.44 22.01 0.09
N TRP A 16 -5.29 21.79 1.40
CA TRP A 16 -4.27 20.90 1.95
C TRP A 16 -4.49 19.42 1.63
N ALA A 17 -5.72 18.97 1.42
CA ALA A 17 -5.97 17.57 1.06
C ALA A 17 -5.40 17.21 -0.33
N THR A 18 -5.21 18.19 -1.22
CA THR A 18 -4.75 17.96 -2.60
C THR A 18 -3.28 17.60 -2.76
N ILE A 19 -2.47 17.79 -1.70
CA ILE A 19 -1.04 17.46 -1.69
C ILE A 19 -0.73 16.07 -1.11
N ALA A 20 -1.74 15.32 -0.66
CA ALA A 20 -1.54 13.97 -0.15
C ALA A 20 -1.06 13.02 -1.26
N SER A 21 -0.03 12.22 -0.98
CA SER A 21 0.53 11.22 -1.90
C SER A 21 0.59 9.86 -1.23
N ALA A 22 0.42 8.80 -2.03
CA ALA A 22 0.50 7.42 -1.57
C ALA A 22 1.12 6.53 -2.64
N THR A 23 2.01 5.64 -2.22
CA THR A 23 2.62 4.62 -3.09
C THR A 23 1.76 3.36 -3.07
N HIS A 24 1.46 2.77 -4.24
CA HIS A 24 0.67 1.54 -4.32
C HIS A 24 1.36 0.49 -5.19
N ASN A 25 1.36 -0.76 -4.74
CA ASN A 25 1.62 -1.89 -5.61
C ASN A 25 0.43 -2.02 -6.58
N ARG A 26 0.72 -2.23 -7.86
CA ARG A 26 -0.29 -2.44 -8.91
C ARG A 26 -0.96 -3.81 -8.78
N ALA A 27 -0.20 -4.81 -8.37
CA ALA A 27 -0.66 -6.16 -8.09
C ALA A 27 0.31 -6.87 -7.15
N GLY A 28 -0.13 -8.01 -6.61
CA GLY A 28 0.70 -8.95 -5.86
C GLY A 28 0.34 -10.38 -6.26
N GLU A 29 1.34 -11.25 -6.29
CA GLU A 29 1.21 -12.67 -6.57
C GLU A 29 2.01 -13.46 -5.54
N ILE A 30 1.42 -14.54 -5.03
CA ILE A 30 2.08 -15.48 -4.14
C ILE A 30 2.09 -16.83 -4.83
N THR A 31 3.27 -17.37 -5.06
CA THR A 31 3.45 -18.75 -5.54
C THR A 31 4.17 -19.55 -4.47
N TYR A 32 3.87 -20.85 -4.38
CA TYR A 32 4.53 -21.72 -3.43
C TYR A 32 4.81 -23.09 -4.06
N ARG A 33 5.83 -23.76 -3.55
CA ARG A 33 6.05 -25.19 -3.77
C ARG A 33 6.31 -25.89 -2.46
N GLN A 34 5.80 -27.10 -2.31
CA GLN A 34 6.15 -27.95 -1.18
C GLN A 34 7.51 -28.58 -1.42
N VAL A 35 8.43 -28.44 -0.47
CA VAL A 35 9.81 -28.96 -0.58
C VAL A 35 10.09 -30.12 0.38
N ALA A 36 9.27 -30.29 1.41
CA ALA A 36 9.27 -31.44 2.31
C ALA A 36 7.93 -31.56 3.06
N ASP A 37 7.82 -32.57 3.94
CA ASP A 37 6.71 -32.66 4.88
C ASP A 37 6.63 -31.39 5.73
N LEU A 38 5.44 -30.78 5.75
CA LEU A 38 5.16 -29.53 6.48
C LEU A 38 6.10 -28.36 6.12
N THR A 39 6.76 -28.40 4.96
CA THR A 39 7.72 -27.36 4.54
C THR A 39 7.38 -26.84 3.14
N ILE A 40 7.13 -25.54 3.03
CA ILE A 40 6.88 -24.84 1.77
C ILE A 40 7.94 -23.78 1.51
N GLU A 41 8.34 -23.64 0.26
CA GLU A 41 9.06 -22.47 -0.24
C GLU A 41 8.05 -21.55 -0.93
N MET A 42 8.06 -20.27 -0.56
CA MET A 42 7.13 -19.28 -1.09
C MET A 42 7.89 -18.15 -1.79
N THR A 43 7.36 -17.70 -2.92
CA THR A 43 7.83 -16.51 -3.64
C THR A 43 6.70 -15.49 -3.70
N VAL A 44 7.01 -14.28 -3.25
CA VAL A 44 6.08 -13.14 -3.26
C VAL A 44 6.56 -12.17 -4.33
N THR A 45 5.75 -11.98 -5.38
CA THR A 45 6.03 -11.05 -6.46
C THR A 45 5.13 -9.83 -6.32
N THR A 46 5.71 -8.65 -6.15
CA THR A 46 4.99 -7.39 -6.21
C THR A 46 5.21 -6.72 -7.57
N TYR A 47 4.14 -6.17 -8.11
CA TYR A 47 4.18 -5.46 -9.38
C TYR A 47 3.97 -3.99 -9.10
N THR A 48 4.93 -3.14 -9.46
CA THR A 48 4.83 -1.68 -9.34
C THR A 48 4.74 -1.04 -10.73
N LYS A 49 4.13 0.15 -10.81
CA LYS A 49 4.07 0.91 -12.07
C LYS A 49 5.32 1.78 -12.16
N THR A 50 6.11 1.66 -13.22
CA THR A 50 7.35 2.43 -13.39
C THR A 50 7.16 3.95 -13.33
N SER A 51 5.99 4.44 -13.77
CA SER A 51 5.66 5.87 -13.69
C SER A 51 5.13 6.32 -12.32
N SER A 52 5.09 5.42 -11.33
CA SER A 52 4.69 5.70 -9.95
C SER A 52 5.90 6.07 -9.11
N SER A 53 5.70 6.82 -8.02
CA SER A 53 6.70 6.93 -6.96
C SER A 53 7.02 5.55 -6.39
N THR A 54 8.26 5.38 -5.89
CA THR A 54 8.83 4.10 -5.42
C THR A 54 7.89 3.36 -4.48
N ALA A 55 7.22 2.34 -5.01
CA ALA A 55 6.33 1.45 -4.25
C ALA A 55 7.03 0.14 -3.85
N ASP A 56 8.23 -0.10 -4.38
CA ASP A 56 9.05 -1.27 -4.06
C ASP A 56 9.39 -1.31 -2.57
N ARG A 57 9.28 -2.49 -1.99
CA ARG A 57 9.58 -2.78 -0.58
C ARG A 57 10.62 -3.88 -0.53
N ASP A 58 11.59 -3.75 0.37
CA ASP A 58 12.63 -4.75 0.62
C ASP A 58 12.12 -5.96 1.43
N THR A 59 11.02 -5.77 2.15
CA THR A 59 10.43 -6.75 3.05
C THR A 59 8.90 -6.69 3.01
N LEU A 60 8.27 -7.85 3.20
CA LEU A 60 6.82 -8.01 3.31
C LEU A 60 6.50 -9.02 4.42
N GLU A 61 5.52 -8.67 5.25
CA GLU A 61 4.97 -9.56 6.26
C GLU A 61 3.98 -10.54 5.62
N ILE A 62 3.98 -11.79 6.08
CA ILE A 62 3.16 -12.86 5.52
C ILE A 62 2.30 -13.45 6.62
N PHE A 63 0.99 -13.36 6.47
CA PHE A 63 0.05 -14.01 7.38
C PHE A 63 -0.26 -15.42 6.87
N TRP A 64 0.07 -16.44 7.68
CA TRP A 64 -0.05 -17.86 7.30
C TRP A 64 -1.47 -18.40 7.39
N GLY A 65 -2.40 -17.63 7.98
CA GLY A 65 -3.81 -18.00 8.14
C GLY A 65 -4.12 -18.74 9.44
N ASP A 66 -3.12 -18.95 10.31
CA ASP A 66 -3.26 -19.52 11.66
C ASP A 66 -3.28 -18.44 12.76
N GLY A 67 -3.32 -17.17 12.37
CA GLY A 67 -3.24 -16.03 13.28
C GLY A 67 -1.81 -15.55 13.57
N THR A 68 -0.80 -16.12 12.91
CA THR A 68 0.60 -15.68 13.00
C THR A 68 1.10 -15.05 11.69
N SER A 69 2.19 -14.26 11.80
CA SER A 69 2.92 -13.66 10.68
C SER A 69 4.43 -13.86 10.76
#